data_AF-A0A133VL65-F1
#
_entry.id   AF-A0A133VL65-F1
#
_cell.length_a   1.000
_cell.length_b   1.000
_cell.length_c   1.000
_cell.angle_alpha   90.00
_cell.angle_beta   90.00
_cell.angle_gamma   90.00
#
_symmetry.space_group_name_H-M   'P 1'
#
loop_
_entity.id
_entity.type
_entity.pdbx_description
1 polymer ?
#
loop_
_entity_poly.entity_id
_entity_poly.type
_entity_poly.pdbx_seq_one_letter_code
_entity_poly.pdbx_strand_id
1 'polypeptide(L)'
;MSARTSKVARIKAPVKKQIRQLGGNLQNEFHNLLNEIVSRLSKDGYKLSHVTKSYRKKETIVSDNFWKKEKVIGNIKIIWICTVRTVFKNGFEFRFDFDYWFNFSKLQQNLKADIHEKGFPKTSRPYAKGFWKKEADQALEKVEKSIKKMVKRQIGGWGRHGIINEVTNRKSSDICHRIKISISSISEIEKLRNSLRKLGEDPTEMMDDFQIEIEKTSREKLNQLFPFSLNAQKLEGHLAFFLWFRKPGGGFEYQLHRFAHENFKRILKPKEIEKALLKLEVHGYAKVKETPNELRRKLEKRGIKRCRRFYETGEKRIPGRKLFKELKNEVNIGAYLAPVSRKILMERIDAPKHLVDKSINGLVRRNYLSKRRIRDSLGRSVRKIKPNKNPLKTSGLKRQIMEKASGFYDIQKKALDQLQAGRP
;
A
#
# COMPACT_ATOMS: atom_id res chain seq x y z
N MET A 1 0.34 -13.44 50.00
CA MET A 1 -0.14 -12.07 49.67
C MET A 1 -1.21 -12.18 48.59
N SER A 2 -2.41 -11.60 48.77
CA SER A 2 -3.46 -11.67 47.73
C SER A 2 -3.11 -10.81 46.51
N ALA A 3 -3.64 -11.18 45.32
CA ALA A 3 -3.47 -10.38 44.10
C ALA A 3 -3.97 -8.93 44.27
N ARG A 4 -5.00 -8.72 45.11
CA ARG A 4 -5.52 -7.39 45.47
C ARG A 4 -4.51 -6.61 46.31
N THR A 5 -3.93 -7.22 47.33
CA THR A 5 -2.92 -6.61 48.21
C THR A 5 -1.69 -6.17 47.41
N SER A 6 -1.24 -6.99 46.46
CA SER A 6 -0.12 -6.65 45.58
C SER A 6 -0.42 -5.43 44.69
N LYS A 7 -1.62 -5.34 44.08
CA LYS A 7 -2.03 -4.17 43.28
C LYS A 7 -2.06 -2.89 44.12
N VAL A 8 -2.63 -2.94 45.32
CA VAL A 8 -2.70 -1.79 46.24
C VAL A 8 -1.29 -1.34 46.63
N ALA A 9 -0.40 -2.26 46.99
CA ALA A 9 0.98 -1.94 47.33
C ALA A 9 1.72 -1.25 46.18
N ARG A 10 1.54 -1.74 44.95
CA ARG A 10 2.13 -1.14 43.74
C ARG A 10 1.65 0.29 43.49
N ILE A 11 0.36 0.59 43.72
CA ILE A 11 -0.20 1.94 43.55
C ILE A 11 0.26 2.89 44.67
N LYS A 12 0.44 2.38 45.90
CA LYS A 12 0.92 3.17 47.04
C LYS A 12 2.40 3.52 46.97
N ALA A 13 3.23 2.62 46.42
CA ALA A 13 4.68 2.75 46.47
C ALA A 13 5.21 4.12 45.99
N PRO A 14 4.73 4.70 44.85
CA PRO A 14 5.19 5.99 44.36
C PRO A 14 4.82 7.19 45.25
N VAL A 15 3.75 7.08 46.05
CA VAL A 15 3.18 8.18 46.85
C VAL A 15 3.27 7.93 48.36
N LYS A 16 4.10 6.97 48.79
CA LYS A 16 4.24 6.56 50.19
C LYS A 16 4.58 7.73 51.13
N LYS A 17 5.41 8.67 50.68
CA LYS A 17 5.78 9.86 51.47
C LYS A 17 4.58 10.79 51.68
N GLN A 18 3.77 11.00 50.64
CA GLN A 18 2.60 11.87 50.68
C GLN A 18 1.50 11.26 51.57
N ILE A 19 1.31 9.95 51.49
CA ILE A 19 0.35 9.23 52.36
C ILE A 19 0.71 9.42 53.84
N ARG A 20 2.01 9.39 54.21
CA ARG A 20 2.47 9.60 55.59
C ARG A 20 2.30 11.03 56.09
N GLN A 21 2.20 11.99 55.18
CA GLN A 21 1.98 13.40 55.50
C GLN A 21 0.48 13.73 55.65
N LEU A 22 -0.42 12.81 55.30
CA LEU A 22 -1.84 12.91 55.63
C LEU A 22 -2.00 12.66 57.14
N GLY A 23 -2.84 13.46 57.81
CA GLY A 23 -3.25 13.18 59.19
C GLY A 23 -3.97 11.83 59.31
N GLY A 24 -3.97 11.23 60.51
CA GLY A 24 -4.41 9.84 60.74
C GLY A 24 -5.78 9.48 60.12
N ASN A 25 -6.78 10.35 60.26
CA ASN A 25 -8.11 10.13 59.68
C ASN A 25 -8.09 10.10 58.14
N LEU A 26 -7.40 11.06 57.51
CA LEU A 26 -7.26 11.13 56.05
C LEU A 26 -6.39 9.99 55.50
N GLN A 27 -5.39 9.54 56.25
CA GLN A 27 -4.59 8.39 55.89
C GLN A 27 -5.43 7.10 55.84
N ASN A 28 -6.29 6.88 56.83
CA ASN A 28 -7.20 5.74 56.87
C ASN A 28 -8.25 5.80 55.75
N GLU A 29 -8.80 6.98 55.49
CA GLU A 29 -9.75 7.20 54.40
C GLU A 29 -9.12 6.92 53.03
N PHE A 30 -7.89 7.38 52.79
CA PHE A 30 -7.13 7.05 51.57
C PHE A 30 -6.97 5.53 51.39
N HIS A 31 -6.63 4.81 52.48
CA HIS A 31 -6.45 3.37 52.45
C HIS A 31 -7.73 2.64 52.07
N ASN A 32 -8.84 3.01 52.72
CA ASN A 32 -10.15 2.41 52.51
C ASN A 32 -10.65 2.69 51.10
N LEU A 33 -10.55 3.95 50.64
CA LEU A 33 -10.99 4.33 49.31
C LEU A 33 -10.17 3.65 48.21
N LEU A 34 -8.84 3.61 48.33
CA LEU A 34 -8.00 2.92 47.35
C LEU A 34 -8.30 1.42 47.29
N ASN A 35 -8.51 0.77 48.43
CA ASN A 35 -8.91 -0.63 48.47
C ASN A 35 -10.21 -0.87 47.72
N GLU A 36 -11.18 0.03 47.87
CA GLU A 36 -12.47 -0.08 47.22
C GLU A 36 -12.39 0.21 45.72
N ILE A 37 -11.64 1.24 45.30
CA ILE A 37 -11.35 1.53 43.88
C ILE A 37 -10.74 0.30 43.19
N VAL A 38 -9.69 -0.29 43.80
CA VAL A 38 -9.02 -1.49 43.27
C VAL A 38 -9.98 -2.68 43.17
N SER A 39 -10.84 -2.85 44.17
CA SER A 39 -11.87 -3.89 44.21
C SER A 39 -12.84 -3.75 43.05
N ARG A 40 -13.40 -2.55 42.86
CA ARG A 40 -14.39 -2.25 41.83
C ARG A 40 -13.83 -2.42 40.43
N LEU A 41 -12.70 -1.78 40.14
CA LEU A 41 -12.03 -1.95 38.84
C LEU A 41 -11.73 -3.42 38.53
N SER A 42 -11.26 -4.18 39.52
CA SER A 42 -11.01 -5.61 39.34
C SER A 42 -12.29 -6.43 39.11
N LYS A 43 -13.37 -6.15 39.86
CA LYS A 43 -14.69 -6.80 39.69
C LYS A 43 -15.27 -6.53 38.30
N ASP A 44 -15.09 -5.32 37.77
CA ASP A 44 -15.55 -4.94 36.44
C ASP A 44 -14.61 -5.39 35.30
N GLY A 45 -13.61 -6.22 35.61
CA GLY A 45 -12.73 -6.86 34.63
C GLY A 45 -11.52 -6.03 34.20
N TYR A 46 -11.28 -4.88 34.82
CA TYR A 46 -10.07 -4.10 34.55
C TYR A 46 -8.84 -4.71 35.25
N LYS A 47 -7.73 -4.75 34.50
CA LYS A 47 -6.44 -5.24 34.98
C LYS A 47 -5.44 -4.08 35.05
N LEU A 48 -4.81 -3.92 36.20
CA LEU A 48 -3.74 -2.93 36.40
C LEU A 48 -2.58 -3.23 35.45
N SER A 49 -2.32 -2.33 34.51
CA SER A 49 -1.29 -2.47 33.49
C SER A 49 -0.01 -1.73 33.86
N HIS A 50 -0.12 -0.51 34.37
CA HIS A 50 1.05 0.32 34.67
C HIS A 50 0.79 1.28 35.84
N VAL A 51 1.86 1.68 36.54
CA VAL A 51 1.85 2.70 37.61
C VAL A 51 3.07 3.59 37.38
N THR A 52 2.87 4.90 37.30
CA THR A 52 3.95 5.86 37.11
C THR A 52 4.61 6.21 38.45
N LYS A 53 5.87 6.67 38.39
CA LYS A 53 6.50 7.35 39.53
C LYS A 53 5.71 8.62 39.87
N SER A 54 5.79 9.06 41.12
CA SER A 54 5.21 10.35 41.48
C SER A 54 5.96 11.50 40.82
N TYR A 55 5.23 12.55 40.44
CA TYR A 55 5.77 13.73 39.80
C TYR A 55 5.03 14.99 40.29
N ARG A 56 5.69 16.15 40.20
CA ARG A 56 5.10 17.43 40.60
C ARG A 56 4.41 18.07 39.41
N LYS A 57 3.18 18.55 39.62
CA LYS A 57 2.42 19.33 38.63
C LYS A 57 1.90 20.59 39.32
N LYS A 58 2.49 21.75 39.02
CA LYS A 58 2.28 23.00 39.76
C LYS A 58 2.54 22.78 41.27
N GLU A 59 1.56 23.06 42.11
CA GLU A 59 1.61 22.89 43.57
C GLU A 59 1.21 21.49 44.04
N THR A 60 0.94 20.55 43.12
CA THR A 60 0.41 19.23 43.47
C THR A 60 1.41 18.11 43.21
N ILE A 61 1.34 17.06 44.02
CA ILE A 61 2.06 15.80 43.76
C ILE A 61 1.09 14.81 43.17
N VAL A 62 1.48 14.18 42.07
CA VAL A 62 0.60 13.34 41.25
C VAL A 62 1.25 11.99 40.99
N SER A 63 0.46 10.92 40.95
CA SER A 63 0.86 9.62 40.40
C SER A 63 -0.31 9.01 39.63
N ASP A 64 -0.02 8.51 38.44
CA ASP A 64 -1.00 7.93 37.54
C ASP A 64 -0.87 6.40 37.54
N ASN A 65 -2.00 5.71 37.50
CA ASN A 65 -2.05 4.27 37.27
C ASN A 65 -3.09 3.94 36.21
N PHE A 66 -2.79 2.94 35.39
CA PHE A 66 -3.54 2.63 34.18
C PHE A 66 -4.13 1.24 34.26
N TRP A 67 -5.44 1.17 34.04
CA TRP A 67 -6.24 -0.05 34.14
C TRP A 67 -6.84 -0.36 32.79
N LYS A 68 -6.62 -1.59 32.31
CA LYS A 68 -7.04 -2.02 30.97
C LYS A 68 -8.11 -3.09 31.04
N LYS A 69 -9.13 -2.96 30.22
CA LYS A 69 -10.15 -3.98 29.96
C LYS A 69 -10.24 -4.20 28.45
N GLU A 70 -10.44 -5.44 28.04
CA GLU A 70 -10.62 -5.80 26.62
C GLU A 70 -11.87 -6.69 26.49
N LYS A 71 -12.64 -6.49 25.42
CA LYS A 71 -13.76 -7.37 25.04
C LYS A 71 -13.73 -7.54 23.53
N VAL A 72 -14.06 -8.74 23.06
CA VAL A 72 -14.19 -9.03 21.63
C VAL A 72 -15.67 -9.12 21.31
N ILE A 73 -16.06 -8.44 20.23
CA ILE A 73 -17.40 -8.43 19.66
C ILE A 73 -17.25 -8.76 18.18
N GLY A 74 -17.70 -9.96 17.80
CA GLY A 74 -17.45 -10.50 16.46
C GLY A 74 -15.97 -10.40 16.06
N ASN A 75 -15.69 -9.60 15.03
CA ASN A 75 -14.35 -9.41 14.47
C ASN A 75 -13.62 -8.15 15.00
N ILE A 76 -14.17 -7.48 16.01
CA ILE A 76 -13.69 -6.21 16.54
C ILE A 76 -13.34 -6.39 18.01
N LYS A 77 -12.16 -5.90 18.42
CA LYS A 77 -11.79 -5.84 19.84
C LYS A 77 -11.96 -4.42 20.35
N ILE A 78 -12.75 -4.26 21.41
CA ILE A 78 -12.86 -3.02 22.17
C ILE A 78 -11.82 -3.04 23.28
N ILE A 79 -11.09 -1.94 23.43
CA ILE A 79 -10.10 -1.77 24.48
C ILE A 79 -10.48 -0.52 25.28
N TRP A 80 -10.71 -0.69 26.58
CA TRP A 80 -10.92 0.41 27.52
C TRP A 80 -9.68 0.63 28.36
N ILE A 81 -9.40 1.90 28.65
CA ILE A 81 -8.41 2.35 29.61
C ILE A 81 -9.09 3.25 30.63
N CYS A 82 -8.90 2.93 31.90
CA CYS A 82 -9.18 3.81 33.01
C CYS A 82 -7.85 4.32 33.56
N THR A 83 -7.58 5.60 33.39
CA THR A 83 -6.44 6.27 34.02
C THR A 83 -6.89 6.79 35.37
N VAL A 84 -6.32 6.25 36.44
CA VAL A 84 -6.56 6.70 37.81
C VAL A 84 -5.38 7.56 38.23
N ARG A 85 -5.62 8.86 38.36
CA ARG A 85 -4.68 9.86 38.82
C ARG A 85 -4.91 10.14 40.30
N THR A 86 -3.90 9.86 41.12
CA THR A 86 -3.88 10.24 42.53
C THR A 86 -3.24 11.63 42.64
N VAL A 87 -3.96 12.60 43.21
CA VAL A 87 -3.51 13.99 43.39
C VAL A 87 -3.42 14.30 44.87
N PHE A 88 -2.32 14.90 45.30
CA PHE A 88 -2.13 15.42 46.65
C PHE A 88 -2.00 16.95 46.61
N LYS A 89 -2.95 17.64 47.27
CA LYS A 89 -2.94 19.09 47.52
C LYS A 89 -3.74 19.36 48.80
N ASN A 90 -3.06 19.57 49.94
CA ASN A 90 -3.67 19.76 51.27
C ASN A 90 -4.68 18.65 51.66
N GLY A 91 -4.52 17.45 51.11
CA GLY A 91 -5.48 16.34 51.12
C GLY A 91 -5.18 15.38 49.95
N PHE A 92 -6.14 14.53 49.58
CA PHE A 92 -6.01 13.65 48.42
C PHE A 92 -7.28 13.61 47.56
N GLU A 93 -7.12 13.31 46.28
CA GLU A 93 -8.20 13.14 45.31
C GLU A 93 -7.80 12.05 44.30
N PHE A 94 -8.72 11.16 43.97
CA PHE A 94 -8.57 10.25 42.84
C PHE A 94 -9.38 10.77 41.65
N ARG A 95 -8.70 11.06 40.54
CA ARG A 95 -9.32 11.46 39.28
C ARG A 95 -9.26 10.30 38.29
N PHE A 96 -10.36 10.04 37.62
CA PHE A 96 -10.54 8.95 36.69
C PHE A 96 -10.77 9.55 35.30
N ASP A 97 -9.91 9.21 34.35
CA ASP A 97 -10.14 9.48 32.93
C ASP A 97 -10.45 8.15 32.24
N PHE A 98 -11.63 8.04 31.61
CA PHE A 98 -12.06 6.84 30.90
C PHE A 98 -12.02 7.05 29.39
N ASP A 99 -11.25 6.18 28.75
CA ASP A 99 -10.95 6.22 27.33
C ASP A 99 -11.17 4.84 26.70
N TYR A 100 -11.52 4.80 25.41
CA TYR A 100 -11.61 3.54 24.67
C TYR A 100 -11.24 3.68 23.20
N TRP A 101 -10.93 2.55 22.55
CA TRP A 101 -10.76 2.46 21.11
C TRP A 101 -11.05 1.06 20.57
N PHE A 102 -11.18 0.99 19.25
CA PHE A 102 -11.43 -0.24 18.52
C PHE A 102 -10.16 -0.76 17.83
N ASN A 103 -9.98 -2.06 17.87
CA ASN A 103 -8.91 -2.80 17.20
C ASN A 103 -9.53 -3.78 16.20
N PHE A 104 -9.23 -3.55 14.92
CA PHE A 104 -9.76 -4.29 13.76
C PHE A 104 -8.82 -5.41 13.28
N SER A 105 -7.85 -5.83 14.08
CA SER A 105 -6.85 -6.84 13.68
C SER A 105 -7.47 -8.16 13.22
N LYS A 106 -8.50 -8.67 13.92
CA LYS A 106 -9.18 -9.90 13.53
C LYS A 106 -9.94 -9.74 12.20
N LEU A 107 -10.67 -8.64 12.04
CA LEU A 107 -11.29 -8.28 10.75
C LEU A 107 -10.27 -8.20 9.61
N GLN A 108 -9.11 -7.57 9.84
CA GLN A 108 -8.04 -7.50 8.84
C GLN A 108 -7.47 -8.88 8.48
N GLN A 109 -7.34 -9.79 9.45
CA GLN A 109 -6.92 -11.17 9.18
C GLN A 109 -7.92 -11.90 8.28
N ASN A 110 -9.22 -11.77 8.54
CA ASN A 110 -10.25 -12.40 7.72
C ASN A 110 -10.25 -11.82 6.30
N LEU A 111 -10.25 -10.49 6.16
CA LEU A 111 -10.17 -9.84 4.84
C LEU A 111 -8.90 -10.19 4.07
N LYS A 112 -7.80 -10.47 4.77
CA LYS A 112 -6.56 -10.92 4.16
C LYS A 112 -6.69 -12.32 3.56
N ALA A 113 -7.38 -13.23 4.26
CA ALA A 113 -7.71 -14.54 3.72
C ALA A 113 -8.56 -14.39 2.44
N ASP A 114 -9.61 -13.57 2.46
CA ASP A 114 -10.43 -13.27 1.28
C ASP A 114 -9.60 -12.72 0.11
N ILE A 115 -8.64 -11.83 0.37
CA ILE A 115 -7.74 -11.31 -0.66
C ILE A 115 -6.90 -12.44 -1.27
N HIS A 116 -6.35 -13.33 -0.43
CA HIS A 116 -5.54 -14.44 -0.89
C HIS A 116 -6.33 -15.45 -1.73
N GLU A 117 -7.58 -15.73 -1.37
CA GLU A 117 -8.49 -16.55 -2.16
C GLU A 117 -8.84 -15.89 -3.50
N LYS A 118 -9.13 -14.59 -3.48
CA LYS A 118 -9.44 -13.81 -4.70
C LYS A 118 -8.22 -13.59 -5.61
N GLY A 119 -7.02 -13.83 -5.12
CA GLY A 119 -5.80 -13.69 -5.91
C GLY A 119 -4.55 -14.09 -5.15
N PHE A 120 -3.83 -15.07 -5.68
CA PHE A 120 -2.42 -15.27 -5.38
C PHE A 120 -1.63 -15.01 -6.66
N PRO A 121 -0.36 -14.55 -6.60
CA PRO A 121 0.43 -14.31 -7.81
C PRO A 121 0.42 -15.52 -8.74
N LYS A 122 -0.15 -15.37 -9.94
CA LYS A 122 -0.11 -16.35 -11.04
C LYS A 122 1.25 -16.37 -11.76
N THR A 123 2.30 -15.95 -11.08
CA THR A 123 3.62 -15.77 -11.65
C THR A 123 4.67 -16.55 -10.87
N SER A 124 5.59 -17.16 -11.60
CA SER A 124 6.74 -17.88 -11.07
C SER A 124 7.84 -16.95 -10.50
N ARG A 125 7.65 -15.63 -10.54
CA ARG A 125 8.70 -14.68 -10.13
C ARG A 125 8.79 -14.57 -8.61
N PRO A 126 10.00 -14.73 -8.02
CA PRO A 126 10.17 -14.81 -6.57
C PRO A 126 9.74 -13.53 -5.82
N TYR A 127 9.93 -12.37 -6.42
CA TYR A 127 9.57 -11.09 -5.79
C TYR A 127 8.10 -10.69 -5.97
N ALA A 128 7.33 -11.40 -6.79
CA ALA A 128 5.92 -11.09 -7.00
C ALA A 128 5.08 -11.36 -5.74
N LYS A 129 5.45 -12.37 -4.94
CA LYS A 129 4.82 -12.65 -3.63
C LYS A 129 5.00 -11.48 -2.66
N GLY A 130 6.20 -10.93 -2.58
CA GLY A 130 6.48 -9.75 -1.74
C GLY A 130 5.75 -8.50 -2.22
N PHE A 131 5.62 -8.33 -3.54
CA PHE A 131 4.83 -7.23 -4.12
C PHE A 131 3.34 -7.37 -3.82
N TRP A 132 2.78 -8.56 -4.02
CA TRP A 132 1.37 -8.86 -3.72
C TRP A 132 1.03 -8.58 -2.25
N LYS A 133 1.87 -9.08 -1.33
CA LYS A 133 1.69 -8.85 0.11
C LYS A 133 1.59 -7.35 0.42
N LYS A 134 2.48 -6.53 -0.17
CA LYS A 134 2.43 -5.07 -0.01
C LYS A 134 1.15 -4.45 -0.58
N GLU A 135 0.65 -4.92 -1.72
CA GLU A 135 -0.62 -4.41 -2.28
C GLU A 135 -1.83 -4.81 -1.42
N ALA A 136 -1.86 -6.03 -0.91
CA ALA A 136 -2.89 -6.52 0.00
C ALA A 136 -2.89 -5.69 1.30
N ASP A 137 -1.73 -5.53 1.94
CA ASP A 137 -1.59 -4.74 3.17
C ASP A 137 -2.05 -3.28 2.94
N GLN A 138 -1.70 -2.66 1.81
CA GLN A 138 -2.16 -1.30 1.44
C GLN A 138 -3.67 -1.18 1.25
N ALA A 139 -4.36 -2.23 0.79
CA ALA A 139 -5.81 -2.21 0.71
C ALA A 139 -6.47 -2.43 2.07
N LEU A 140 -5.93 -3.33 2.88
CA LEU A 140 -6.41 -3.52 4.26
C LEU A 140 -6.31 -2.23 5.06
N GLU A 141 -5.23 -1.45 4.90
CA GLU A 141 -5.11 -0.11 5.50
C GLU A 141 -6.20 0.86 5.00
N LYS A 142 -6.57 0.81 3.72
CA LYS A 142 -7.64 1.66 3.17
C LYS A 142 -9.02 1.24 3.68
N VAL A 143 -9.26 -0.06 3.81
CA VAL A 143 -10.48 -0.60 4.41
C VAL A 143 -10.58 -0.16 5.87
N GLU A 144 -9.52 -0.34 6.66
CA GLU A 144 -9.49 0.10 8.07
C GLU A 144 -9.75 1.61 8.21
N LYS A 145 -9.14 2.44 7.35
CA LYS A 145 -9.39 3.89 7.34
C LYS A 145 -10.85 4.22 7.03
N SER A 146 -11.49 3.50 6.11
CA SER A 146 -12.91 3.67 5.79
C SER A 146 -13.79 3.32 6.98
N ILE A 147 -13.56 2.18 7.64
CA ILE A 147 -14.29 1.76 8.85
C ILE A 147 -14.12 2.79 9.97
N LYS A 148 -12.88 3.20 10.25
CA LYS A 148 -12.60 4.21 11.26
C LYS A 148 -13.34 5.52 10.99
N LYS A 149 -13.41 5.96 9.73
CA LYS A 149 -14.14 7.19 9.36
C LYS A 149 -15.64 7.04 9.60
N MET A 150 -16.22 5.87 9.32
CA MET A 150 -17.63 5.57 9.58
C MET A 150 -17.94 5.63 11.08
N VAL A 151 -17.21 4.84 11.87
CA VAL A 151 -17.37 4.80 13.35
C VAL A 151 -17.16 6.19 13.97
N LYS A 152 -16.18 6.97 13.50
CA LYS A 152 -15.94 8.34 13.99
C LYS A 152 -17.06 9.33 13.68
N ARG A 153 -17.86 9.11 12.64
CA ARG A 153 -18.98 10.01 12.33
C ARG A 153 -20.18 9.79 13.26
N GLN A 154 -20.32 8.57 13.77
CA GLN A 154 -21.41 8.20 14.67
C GLN A 154 -21.09 8.52 16.13
N ILE A 155 -19.83 8.84 16.45
CA ILE A 155 -19.38 9.03 17.84
C ILE A 155 -18.55 10.31 17.97
N GLY A 156 -18.97 11.21 18.87
CA GLY A 156 -18.18 12.35 19.30
C GLY A 156 -17.05 11.96 20.28
N GLY A 157 -16.08 12.85 20.51
CA GLY A 157 -15.06 12.67 21.56
C GLY A 157 -13.77 11.96 21.14
N TRP A 158 -13.54 11.77 19.83
CA TRP A 158 -12.25 11.29 19.32
C TRP A 158 -11.18 12.37 19.39
N GLY A 159 -10.04 12.07 20.02
CA GLY A 159 -8.96 13.04 20.18
C GLY A 159 -7.60 12.44 20.54
N ARG A 160 -6.61 13.33 20.68
CA ARG A 160 -5.31 12.99 21.26
C ARG A 160 -5.43 13.03 22.78
N HIS A 161 -5.52 11.86 23.39
CA HIS A 161 -5.53 11.71 24.84
C HIS A 161 -4.14 11.27 25.31
N GLY A 162 -3.68 11.84 26.43
CA GLY A 162 -2.32 11.66 26.97
C GLY A 162 -2.11 10.31 27.66
N ILE A 163 -2.39 9.21 26.97
CA ILE A 163 -2.10 7.86 27.46
C ILE A 163 -0.68 7.47 27.02
N ILE A 164 0.12 6.98 27.97
CA ILE A 164 1.52 6.60 27.70
C ILE A 164 1.62 5.40 26.75
N ASN A 165 2.71 5.34 25.98
CA ASN A 165 2.91 4.33 24.95
C ASN A 165 3.03 2.92 25.54
N GLU A 166 3.58 2.77 26.76
CA GLU A 166 3.74 1.48 27.43
C GLU A 166 2.40 0.79 27.73
N VAL A 167 1.31 1.56 27.78
CA VAL A 167 -0.05 1.05 28.09
C VAL A 167 -0.83 0.75 26.81
N THR A 168 -0.61 1.53 25.76
CA THR A 168 -1.36 1.42 24.50
C THR A 168 -0.66 0.58 23.45
N ASN A 169 0.66 0.37 23.56
CA ASN A 169 1.51 -0.24 22.52
C ASN A 169 1.29 0.37 21.12
N ARG A 170 0.84 1.64 21.05
CA ARG A 170 0.27 2.24 19.83
C ARG A 170 0.93 3.59 19.51
N LYS A 171 0.97 3.94 18.22
CA LYS A 171 1.36 5.27 17.70
C LYS A 171 0.17 6.16 17.28
N SER A 172 -1.08 5.77 17.53
CA SER A 172 -2.26 6.36 16.86
C SER A 172 -3.21 7.05 17.83
N SER A 173 -3.64 8.24 17.41
CA SER A 173 -4.51 9.19 18.12
C SER A 173 -6.00 8.88 18.00
N ASP A 174 -6.39 7.64 17.71
CA ASP A 174 -7.81 7.28 17.67
C ASP A 174 -8.19 6.72 19.05
N ILE A 175 -8.34 7.63 20.01
CA ILE A 175 -8.87 7.34 21.35
C ILE A 175 -10.13 8.18 21.50
N CYS A 176 -11.21 7.58 21.97
CA CYS A 176 -12.43 8.28 22.33
C CYS A 176 -12.43 8.48 23.84
N HIS A 177 -12.45 9.74 24.28
CA HIS A 177 -12.65 10.08 25.68
C HIS A 177 -14.12 10.13 25.99
N ARG A 178 -14.51 9.53 27.12
CA ARG A 178 -15.92 9.43 27.49
C ARG A 178 -16.27 10.28 28.69
N ILE A 179 -15.56 10.13 29.80
CA ILE A 179 -15.87 10.88 31.02
C ILE A 179 -14.66 11.09 31.92
N LYS A 180 -14.73 12.16 32.71
CA LYS A 180 -13.85 12.43 33.85
C LYS A 180 -14.65 12.43 35.14
N ILE A 181 -14.15 11.73 36.14
CA ILE A 181 -14.77 11.69 37.47
C ILE A 181 -13.69 11.96 38.50
N SER A 182 -14.03 12.64 39.57
CA SER A 182 -13.19 12.72 40.75
C SER A 182 -13.94 12.25 41.99
N ILE A 183 -13.20 11.59 42.88
CA ILE A 183 -13.68 11.18 44.19
C ILE A 183 -12.57 11.44 45.22
N SER A 184 -12.98 11.90 46.39
CA SER A 184 -12.10 12.23 47.50
C SER A 184 -12.48 11.48 48.79
N SER A 185 -13.70 10.94 48.87
CA SER A 185 -14.20 10.22 50.03
C SER A 185 -14.93 8.92 49.66
N ILE A 186 -15.16 8.07 50.68
CA ILE A 186 -15.82 6.77 50.49
C ILE A 186 -17.30 6.90 50.09
N SER A 187 -17.99 7.95 50.56
CA SER A 187 -19.38 8.21 50.22
C SER A 187 -19.59 8.49 48.73
N GLU A 188 -18.53 8.89 48.02
CA GLU A 188 -18.56 9.17 46.58
C GLU A 188 -18.32 7.92 45.72
N ILE A 189 -18.06 6.76 46.32
CA ILE A 189 -17.74 5.54 45.56
C ILE A 189 -18.87 5.10 44.61
N GLU A 190 -20.12 5.41 44.95
CA GLU A 190 -21.26 5.09 44.08
C GLU A 190 -21.23 5.88 42.76
N LYS A 191 -20.60 7.07 42.73
CA LYS A 191 -20.34 7.80 41.47
C LYS A 191 -19.44 6.97 40.54
N LEU A 192 -18.42 6.31 41.08
CA LEU A 192 -17.53 5.42 40.32
C LEU A 192 -18.28 4.17 39.83
N ARG A 193 -19.09 3.54 40.69
CA ARG A 193 -19.88 2.35 40.31
C ARG A 193 -20.84 2.63 39.15
N ASN A 194 -21.64 3.69 39.26
CA ASN A 194 -22.61 4.06 38.23
C ASN A 194 -21.92 4.39 36.90
N SER A 195 -20.73 5.00 36.97
CA SER A 195 -19.96 5.33 35.79
C SER A 195 -19.37 4.10 35.13
N LEU A 196 -18.77 3.17 35.88
CA LEU A 196 -18.20 1.92 35.35
C LEU A 196 -19.25 1.07 34.61
N ARG A 197 -20.50 1.03 35.10
CA ARG A 197 -21.61 0.35 34.44
C ARG A 197 -21.93 0.96 33.07
N LYS A 198 -22.24 2.27 33.03
CA LYS A 198 -22.56 3.00 31.79
C LYS A 198 -21.43 2.92 30.74
N LEU A 199 -20.18 2.98 31.19
CA LEU A 199 -19.01 2.96 30.30
C LEU A 199 -18.74 1.59 29.64
N GLY A 200 -19.21 0.50 30.25
CA GLY A 200 -19.07 -0.85 29.70
C GLY A 200 -20.12 -1.20 28.65
N GLU A 201 -21.33 -0.68 28.81
CA GLU A 201 -22.51 -1.00 27.99
C GLU A 201 -22.46 -0.26 26.64
N ASP A 202 -22.32 1.08 26.63
CA ASP A 202 -22.49 1.86 25.39
C ASP A 202 -21.54 1.49 24.22
N PRO A 203 -20.22 1.31 24.39
CA PRO A 203 -19.35 0.96 23.25
C PRO A 203 -19.55 -0.49 22.80
N THR A 204 -20.04 -1.35 23.69
CA THR A 204 -20.33 -2.75 23.39
C THR A 204 -21.56 -2.83 22.50
N GLU A 205 -22.70 -2.29 22.95
CA GLU A 205 -23.97 -2.28 22.22
C GLU A 205 -23.80 -1.65 20.84
N MET A 206 -23.09 -0.52 20.79
CA MET A 206 -22.78 0.16 19.53
C MET A 206 -21.99 -0.71 18.53
N MET A 207 -21.03 -1.51 18.99
CA MET A 207 -20.27 -2.39 18.10
C MET A 207 -21.07 -3.64 17.71
N ASP A 208 -21.97 -4.10 18.57
CA ASP A 208 -22.95 -5.14 18.21
C ASP A 208 -23.85 -4.62 17.07
N ASP A 209 -24.37 -3.39 17.17
CA ASP A 209 -25.20 -2.77 16.13
C ASP A 209 -24.45 -2.52 14.82
N PHE A 210 -23.21 -2.02 14.90
CA PHE A 210 -22.42 -1.71 13.72
C PHE A 210 -21.71 -2.89 13.09
N GLN A 211 -21.74 -4.09 13.67
CA GLN A 211 -21.00 -5.23 13.14
C GLN A 211 -21.36 -5.51 11.67
N ILE A 212 -22.65 -5.55 11.36
CA ILE A 212 -23.16 -5.80 10.01
C ILE A 212 -22.72 -4.69 9.04
N GLU A 213 -22.83 -3.43 9.47
CA GLU A 213 -22.45 -2.27 8.66
C GLU A 213 -20.93 -2.24 8.41
N ILE A 214 -20.11 -2.58 9.41
CA ILE A 214 -18.66 -2.67 9.31
C ILE A 214 -18.27 -3.77 8.34
N GLU A 215 -18.87 -4.96 8.44
CA GLU A 215 -18.60 -6.06 7.52
C GLU A 215 -19.00 -5.73 6.09
N LYS A 216 -20.20 -5.14 5.91
CA LYS A 216 -20.67 -4.66 4.61
C LYS A 216 -19.72 -3.62 4.01
N THR A 217 -19.42 -2.56 4.74
CA THR A 217 -18.50 -1.49 4.32
C THR A 217 -17.11 -2.05 4.00
N SER A 218 -16.63 -3.01 4.81
CA SER A 218 -15.33 -3.66 4.59
C SER A 218 -15.32 -4.43 3.29
N ARG A 219 -16.35 -5.25 3.04
CA ARG A 219 -16.46 -6.06 1.82
C ARG A 219 -16.68 -5.20 0.58
N GLU A 220 -17.54 -4.18 0.64
CA GLU A 220 -17.74 -3.22 -0.44
C GLU A 220 -16.43 -2.51 -0.78
N LYS A 221 -15.72 -2.02 0.24
CA LYS A 221 -14.46 -1.31 0.02
C LYS A 221 -13.38 -2.25 -0.50
N LEU A 222 -13.35 -3.48 -0.02
CA LEU A 222 -12.45 -4.51 -0.53
C LEU A 222 -12.74 -4.80 -1.99
N ASN A 223 -14.01 -4.99 -2.38
CA ASN A 223 -14.42 -5.26 -3.76
C ASN A 223 -14.14 -4.09 -4.72
N GLN A 224 -14.18 -2.85 -4.23
CA GLN A 224 -13.72 -1.68 -5.01
C GLN A 224 -12.22 -1.69 -5.27
N LEU A 225 -11.43 -2.26 -4.36
CA LEU A 225 -9.97 -2.28 -4.44
C LEU A 225 -9.45 -3.57 -5.11
N PHE A 226 -10.18 -4.67 -4.94
CA PHE A 226 -9.82 -6.03 -5.33
C PHE A 226 -10.99 -6.77 -6.01
N PRO A 227 -10.75 -7.38 -7.18
CA PRO A 227 -9.48 -7.41 -7.87
C PRO A 227 -9.22 -6.06 -8.56
N PHE A 228 -7.95 -5.66 -8.71
CA PHE A 228 -7.58 -4.36 -9.28
C PHE A 228 -8.32 -4.09 -10.59
N SER A 229 -8.94 -2.92 -10.72
CA SER A 229 -9.63 -2.48 -11.94
C SER A 229 -8.72 -1.61 -12.80
N LEU A 230 -8.70 -1.87 -14.11
CA LEU A 230 -7.96 -1.06 -15.08
C LEU A 230 -8.66 0.27 -15.36
N ASN A 231 -7.88 1.35 -15.36
CA ASN A 231 -8.34 2.71 -15.63
C ASN A 231 -7.44 3.32 -16.72
N ALA A 232 -8.03 3.89 -17.79
CA ALA A 232 -7.28 4.48 -18.90
C ALA A 232 -6.34 5.62 -18.48
N GLN A 233 -6.69 6.41 -17.47
CA GLN A 233 -5.84 7.51 -16.96
C GLN A 233 -4.59 7.00 -16.23
N LYS A 234 -4.52 5.71 -15.90
CA LYS A 234 -3.38 5.10 -15.20
C LYS A 234 -2.46 4.34 -16.17
N LEU A 235 -1.21 4.20 -15.76
CA LEU A 235 -0.18 3.52 -16.54
C LEU A 235 -0.52 2.04 -16.79
N GLU A 236 -1.10 1.36 -15.80
CA GLU A 236 -1.57 -0.01 -15.94
C GLU A 236 -2.64 -0.14 -17.03
N GLY A 237 -3.55 0.85 -17.15
CA GLY A 237 -4.56 0.86 -18.20
C GLY A 237 -3.97 1.02 -19.59
N HIS A 238 -2.98 1.89 -19.75
CA HIS A 238 -2.23 2.05 -21.00
C HIS A 238 -1.50 0.75 -21.40
N LEU A 239 -0.75 0.15 -20.47
CA LEU A 239 0.00 -1.08 -20.74
C LEU A 239 -0.94 -2.27 -21.01
N ALA A 240 -2.07 -2.36 -20.30
CA ALA A 240 -3.10 -3.37 -20.57
C ALA A 240 -3.76 -3.16 -21.94
N PHE A 241 -4.04 -1.90 -22.31
CA PHE A 241 -4.54 -1.56 -23.64
C PHE A 241 -3.55 -2.02 -24.72
N PHE A 242 -2.24 -1.81 -24.53
CA PHE A 242 -1.20 -2.33 -25.41
C PHE A 242 -1.29 -3.84 -25.63
N LEU A 243 -1.38 -4.61 -24.54
CA LEU A 243 -1.48 -6.06 -24.63
C LEU A 243 -2.78 -6.51 -25.30
N TRP A 244 -3.87 -5.78 -25.07
CA TRP A 244 -5.17 -6.11 -25.65
C TRP A 244 -5.23 -5.88 -27.16
N PHE A 245 -4.74 -4.75 -27.68
CA PHE A 245 -4.77 -4.50 -29.13
C PHE A 245 -3.74 -5.32 -29.91
N ARG A 246 -2.77 -5.93 -29.20
CA ARG A 246 -1.80 -6.89 -29.76
C ARG A 246 -2.24 -8.35 -29.66
N LYS A 247 -3.52 -8.60 -29.43
CA LYS A 247 -4.07 -9.95 -29.56
C LYS A 247 -4.25 -10.34 -31.03
N PRO A 248 -4.02 -11.62 -31.38
CA PRO A 248 -3.29 -12.62 -30.60
C PRO A 248 -1.78 -12.33 -30.68
N GLY A 249 -1.08 -12.24 -29.56
CA GLY A 249 0.39 -12.25 -29.61
C GLY A 249 1.18 -11.44 -28.60
N GLY A 250 0.62 -10.42 -27.94
CA GLY A 250 1.36 -9.68 -26.92
C GLY A 250 2.60 -8.92 -27.44
N GLY A 251 3.63 -8.75 -26.61
CA GLY A 251 4.87 -8.07 -27.01
C GLY A 251 6.00 -8.12 -25.97
N PHE A 252 7.21 -7.80 -26.43
CA PHE A 252 8.38 -7.70 -25.56
C PHE A 252 8.29 -6.52 -24.58
N GLU A 253 8.97 -6.64 -23.46
CA GLU A 253 9.07 -5.58 -22.44
C GLU A 253 9.53 -4.24 -23.03
N TYR A 254 10.50 -4.24 -23.94
CA TYR A 254 10.94 -2.99 -24.59
C TYR A 254 9.83 -2.29 -25.40
N GLN A 255 8.89 -3.03 -25.99
CA GLN A 255 7.78 -2.46 -26.75
C GLN A 255 6.75 -1.81 -25.81
N LEU A 256 6.46 -2.46 -24.68
CA LEU A 256 5.61 -1.91 -23.61
C LEU A 256 6.21 -0.64 -23.02
N HIS A 257 7.51 -0.65 -22.72
CA HIS A 257 8.23 0.54 -22.26
C HIS A 257 8.15 1.68 -23.26
N ARG A 258 8.44 1.39 -24.54
CA ARG A 258 8.37 2.40 -25.60
C ARG A 258 6.95 2.93 -25.78
N PHE A 259 5.95 2.06 -25.76
CA PHE A 259 4.53 2.43 -25.79
C PHE A 259 4.19 3.39 -24.66
N ALA A 260 4.59 3.07 -23.43
CA ALA A 260 4.35 3.94 -22.27
C ALA A 260 5.03 5.30 -22.43
N HIS A 261 6.29 5.35 -22.88
CA HIS A 261 7.00 6.61 -23.08
C HIS A 261 6.47 7.48 -24.22
N GLU A 262 5.86 6.88 -25.25
CA GLU A 262 5.31 7.61 -26.39
C GLU A 262 3.88 8.11 -26.16
N ASN A 263 3.11 7.44 -25.30
CA ASN A 263 1.67 7.71 -25.20
C ASN A 263 1.20 8.10 -23.80
N PHE A 264 2.02 7.91 -22.76
CA PHE A 264 1.66 8.39 -21.43
C PHE A 264 2.03 9.87 -21.32
N LYS A 265 1.08 10.71 -20.88
CA LYS A 265 1.14 12.19 -20.88
C LYS A 265 2.32 12.81 -20.08
N ARG A 266 3.19 12.02 -19.46
CA ARG A 266 4.37 12.49 -18.70
C ARG A 266 5.60 11.60 -18.86
N ILE A 267 6.77 12.14 -18.52
CA ILE A 267 8.00 11.37 -18.42
C ILE A 267 7.89 10.36 -17.27
N LEU A 268 8.10 9.09 -17.60
CA LEU A 268 8.02 7.96 -16.67
C LEU A 268 9.41 7.53 -16.21
N LYS A 269 9.56 7.23 -14.92
CA LYS A 269 10.77 6.56 -14.41
C LYS A 269 10.69 5.06 -14.74
N PRO A 270 11.81 4.38 -15.04
CA PRO A 270 11.80 2.95 -15.38
C PRO A 270 11.09 2.06 -14.33
N LYS A 271 11.30 2.36 -13.04
CA LYS A 271 10.66 1.65 -11.92
C LYS A 271 9.14 1.76 -11.91
N GLU A 272 8.56 2.83 -12.47
CA GLU A 272 7.10 3.00 -12.54
C GLU A 272 6.47 2.04 -13.55
N ILE A 273 7.09 1.88 -14.71
CA ILE A 273 6.65 0.93 -15.74
C ILE A 273 6.81 -0.49 -15.23
N GLU A 274 7.95 -0.83 -14.61
CA GLU A 274 8.18 -2.14 -14.02
C GLU A 274 7.16 -2.48 -12.92
N LYS A 275 6.83 -1.51 -12.07
CA LYS A 275 5.78 -1.67 -11.04
C LYS A 275 4.40 -1.89 -11.65
N ALA A 276 4.05 -1.12 -12.68
CA ALA A 276 2.76 -1.26 -13.38
C ALA A 276 2.64 -2.61 -14.09
N LEU A 277 3.70 -3.07 -14.77
CA LEU A 277 3.75 -4.39 -15.41
C LEU A 277 3.62 -5.52 -14.38
N LEU A 278 4.35 -5.43 -13.27
CA LEU A 278 4.26 -6.40 -12.17
C LEU A 278 2.86 -6.44 -11.57
N LYS A 279 2.20 -5.28 -11.45
CA LYS A 279 0.81 -5.19 -11.00
C LYS A 279 -0.16 -5.86 -11.98
N LEU A 280 -0.02 -5.63 -13.28
CA LEU A 280 -0.83 -6.33 -14.29
C LEU A 280 -0.65 -7.85 -14.22
N GLU A 281 0.58 -8.31 -14.00
CA GLU A 281 0.92 -9.73 -13.86
C GLU A 281 0.30 -10.34 -12.60
N VAL A 282 0.50 -9.72 -11.43
CA VAL A 282 0.02 -10.23 -10.15
C VAL A 282 -1.52 -10.28 -10.09
N HIS A 283 -2.20 -9.33 -10.73
CA HIS A 283 -3.68 -9.33 -10.85
C HIS A 283 -4.21 -10.14 -12.05
N GLY A 284 -3.34 -10.90 -12.72
CA GLY A 284 -3.73 -11.86 -13.78
C GLY A 284 -4.12 -11.26 -15.12
N TYR A 285 -3.94 -9.95 -15.33
CA TYR A 285 -4.19 -9.29 -16.62
C TYR A 285 -3.09 -9.55 -17.64
N ALA A 286 -1.88 -9.84 -17.18
CA ALA A 286 -0.74 -10.16 -18.02
C ALA A 286 -0.11 -11.49 -17.60
N LYS A 287 0.36 -12.27 -18.58
CA LYS A 287 1.24 -13.43 -18.37
C LYS A 287 2.61 -13.09 -18.92
N VAL A 288 3.65 -13.48 -18.19
CA VAL A 288 5.04 -13.24 -18.58
C VAL A 288 5.71 -14.55 -18.94
N LYS A 289 6.41 -14.57 -20.07
CA LYS A 289 7.31 -15.65 -20.49
C LYS A 289 8.73 -15.10 -20.59
N GLU A 290 9.72 -15.90 -20.25
CA GLU A 290 11.11 -15.57 -20.57
C GLU A 290 11.36 -15.78 -22.07
N THR A 291 12.11 -14.87 -22.67
CA THR A 291 12.55 -15.00 -24.06
C THR A 291 13.61 -16.10 -24.14
N PRO A 292 13.50 -17.07 -25.08
CA PRO A 292 14.51 -18.10 -25.29
C PRO A 292 15.92 -17.50 -25.41
N ASN A 293 16.91 -18.13 -24.77
CA ASN A 293 18.26 -17.57 -24.65
C ASN A 293 18.91 -17.27 -25.99
N GLU A 294 18.74 -18.13 -26.99
CA GLU A 294 19.26 -17.92 -28.34
C GLU A 294 18.64 -16.67 -29.00
N LEU A 295 17.30 -16.55 -28.93
CA LEU A 295 16.58 -15.41 -29.47
C LEU A 295 16.97 -14.12 -28.76
N ARG A 296 17.09 -14.17 -27.42
CA ARG A 296 17.56 -13.06 -26.60
C ARG A 296 18.95 -12.60 -27.02
N ARG A 297 19.92 -13.51 -27.10
CA ARG A 297 21.30 -13.21 -27.55
C ARG A 297 21.30 -12.61 -28.95
N LYS A 298 20.46 -13.11 -29.86
CA LYS A 298 20.31 -12.59 -31.23
C LYS A 298 19.80 -11.14 -31.25
N LEU A 299 18.84 -10.79 -30.40
CA LEU A 299 18.34 -9.42 -30.25
C LEU A 299 19.37 -8.50 -29.55
N GLU A 300 20.02 -8.98 -28.49
CA GLU A 300 21.03 -8.24 -27.73
C GLU A 300 22.28 -7.93 -28.58
N LYS A 301 22.75 -8.88 -29.41
CA LYS A 301 23.80 -8.64 -30.43
C LYS A 301 23.40 -7.53 -31.40
N ARG A 302 22.09 -7.38 -31.65
CA ARG A 302 21.53 -6.30 -32.44
C ARG A 302 21.32 -5.00 -31.64
N GLY A 303 21.77 -4.90 -30.39
CA GLY A 303 21.71 -3.69 -29.58
C GLY A 303 20.32 -3.42 -29.00
N ILE A 304 19.42 -4.40 -29.07
CA ILE A 304 18.05 -4.31 -28.56
C ILE A 304 18.09 -4.71 -27.09
N LYS A 305 17.77 -3.77 -26.21
CA LYS A 305 17.72 -3.96 -24.75
C LYS A 305 16.32 -4.35 -24.30
N ARG A 306 16.16 -4.79 -23.04
CA ARG A 306 14.87 -5.16 -22.42
C ARG A 306 14.07 -6.18 -23.26
N CYS A 307 14.77 -7.15 -23.84
CA CYS A 307 14.18 -8.24 -24.62
C CYS A 307 14.16 -9.58 -23.87
N ARG A 308 14.44 -9.58 -22.56
CA ARG A 308 14.41 -10.79 -21.72
C ARG A 308 13.01 -11.33 -21.45
N ARG A 309 12.00 -10.46 -21.53
CA ARG A 309 10.62 -10.77 -21.14
C ARG A 309 9.66 -10.51 -22.28
N PHE A 310 8.71 -11.41 -22.41
CA PHE A 310 7.58 -11.30 -23.32
C PHE A 310 6.29 -11.32 -22.52
N TYR A 311 5.44 -10.31 -22.74
CA TYR A 311 4.19 -10.13 -22.04
C TYR A 311 3.03 -10.43 -22.98
N GLU A 312 2.10 -11.24 -22.49
CA GLU A 312 0.86 -11.60 -23.16
C GLU A 312 -0.31 -11.25 -22.26
N THR A 313 -1.53 -11.28 -22.80
CA THR A 313 -2.71 -11.17 -21.95
C THR A 313 -2.84 -12.41 -21.07
N GLY A 314 -3.07 -12.20 -19.78
CA GLY A 314 -3.30 -13.27 -18.82
C GLY A 314 -4.74 -13.81 -18.87
N GLU A 315 -5.07 -14.63 -17.88
CA GLU A 315 -6.39 -15.26 -17.73
C GLU A 315 -7.50 -14.24 -17.46
N LYS A 316 -7.18 -13.15 -16.74
CA LYS A 316 -8.17 -12.11 -16.47
C LYS A 316 -8.38 -11.26 -17.71
N ARG A 317 -9.63 -11.17 -18.18
CA ARG A 317 -9.99 -10.41 -19.37
C ARG A 317 -9.73 -8.91 -19.19
N ILE A 318 -8.96 -8.33 -20.10
CA ILE A 318 -8.77 -6.88 -20.19
C ILE A 318 -10.04 -6.25 -20.80
N PRO A 319 -10.63 -5.19 -20.20
CA PRO A 319 -11.81 -4.49 -20.71
C PRO A 319 -11.43 -3.58 -21.90
N GLY A 320 -10.85 -4.15 -22.94
CA GLY A 320 -10.17 -3.41 -23.99
C GLY A 320 -11.06 -2.55 -24.87
N ARG A 321 -12.34 -2.92 -25.09
CA ARG A 321 -13.31 -2.05 -25.79
C ARG A 321 -13.53 -0.73 -25.04
N LYS A 322 -13.62 -0.79 -23.71
CA LYS A 322 -13.75 0.41 -22.85
C LYS A 322 -12.47 1.25 -22.93
N LEU A 323 -11.31 0.62 -22.74
CA LEU A 323 -10.02 1.30 -22.86
C LEU A 323 -9.82 1.93 -24.25
N PHE A 324 -10.22 1.25 -25.32
CA PHE A 324 -10.15 1.78 -26.68
C PHE A 324 -11.00 3.04 -26.84
N LYS A 325 -12.26 3.04 -26.37
CA LYS A 325 -13.13 4.23 -26.43
C LYS A 325 -12.48 5.43 -25.74
N GLU A 326 -11.82 5.20 -24.60
CA GLU A 326 -11.17 6.24 -23.80
C GLU A 326 -9.82 6.68 -24.37
N LEU A 327 -9.04 5.77 -24.99
CA LEU A 327 -7.65 6.02 -25.40
C LEU A 327 -7.42 6.22 -26.91
N LYS A 328 -8.40 5.90 -27.78
CA LYS A 328 -8.20 5.90 -29.24
C LYS A 328 -7.67 7.22 -29.81
N ASN A 329 -8.03 8.34 -29.17
CA ASN A 329 -7.63 9.69 -29.59
C ASN A 329 -6.35 10.17 -28.89
N GLU A 330 -5.91 9.48 -27.83
CA GLU A 330 -4.73 9.84 -27.03
C GLU A 330 -3.48 9.02 -27.39
N VAL A 331 -3.68 7.85 -28.01
CA VAL A 331 -2.64 6.84 -28.21
C VAL A 331 -2.38 6.61 -29.70
N ASN A 332 -1.11 6.69 -30.10
CA ASN A 332 -0.67 6.39 -31.47
C ASN A 332 -0.45 4.89 -31.66
N ILE A 333 -1.42 4.12 -32.14
CA ILE A 333 -1.26 2.68 -32.32
C ILE A 333 -0.11 2.34 -33.30
N GLY A 334 0.71 1.34 -32.95
CA GLY A 334 1.85 0.95 -33.78
C GLY A 334 2.58 -0.30 -33.31
N ALA A 335 3.67 -0.66 -34.02
CA ALA A 335 4.46 -1.86 -33.76
C ALA A 335 5.45 -1.73 -32.58
N TYR A 336 5.81 -0.50 -32.19
CA TYR A 336 6.74 -0.17 -31.10
C TYR A 336 8.08 -0.92 -31.08
N LEU A 337 8.53 -1.40 -32.24
CA LEU A 337 9.86 -2.02 -32.41
C LEU A 337 10.96 -1.06 -31.95
N ALA A 338 12.08 -1.59 -31.45
CA ALA A 338 13.24 -0.79 -31.11
C ALA A 338 13.67 0.03 -32.33
N PRO A 339 13.97 1.33 -32.18
CA PRO A 339 14.50 2.13 -33.26
C PRO A 339 15.93 1.75 -33.62
N VAL A 340 16.23 1.71 -34.91
CA VAL A 340 17.62 1.82 -35.35
C VAL A 340 18.00 3.30 -35.45
N SER A 341 19.07 3.68 -34.74
CA SER A 341 19.62 5.03 -34.75
C SER A 341 20.80 5.13 -35.72
N ARG A 342 21.18 6.37 -36.05
CA ARG A 342 22.36 6.64 -36.89
C ARG A 342 23.63 6.00 -36.31
N LYS A 343 23.84 6.17 -35.00
CA LYS A 343 24.98 5.60 -34.26
C LYS A 343 25.05 4.07 -34.45
N ILE A 344 23.92 3.38 -34.29
CA ILE A 344 23.84 1.92 -34.46
C ILE A 344 24.16 1.49 -35.89
N LEU A 345 23.72 2.26 -36.90
CA LEU A 345 24.06 1.95 -38.30
C LEU A 345 25.54 2.16 -38.58
N MET A 346 26.11 3.27 -38.12
CA MET A 346 27.53 3.60 -38.34
C MET A 346 28.48 2.58 -37.70
N GLU A 347 28.11 2.01 -36.55
CA GLU A 347 28.92 0.99 -35.86
C GLU A 347 28.83 -0.40 -36.52
N ARG A 348 27.95 -0.61 -37.51
CA ARG A 348 27.65 -1.92 -38.10
C ARG A 348 27.94 -2.06 -39.58
N ILE A 349 28.36 -0.97 -40.17
CA ILE A 349 28.71 -0.91 -41.58
C ILE A 349 30.21 -0.80 -41.62
N ASP A 350 30.83 -1.74 -42.33
CA ASP A 350 32.27 -1.82 -42.47
C ASP A 350 32.74 -0.80 -43.50
N ALA A 351 32.75 0.47 -43.10
CA ALA A 351 33.17 1.60 -43.91
C ALA A 351 33.53 2.79 -43.01
N PRO A 352 34.37 3.74 -43.49
CA PRO A 352 34.68 4.96 -42.76
C PRO A 352 33.42 5.73 -42.34
N LYS A 353 33.33 6.07 -41.05
CA LYS A 353 32.15 6.70 -40.44
C LYS A 353 31.63 7.91 -41.21
N HIS A 354 32.53 8.78 -41.70
CA HIS A 354 32.17 9.97 -42.47
C HIS A 354 31.49 9.65 -43.82
N LEU A 355 31.87 8.56 -44.50
CA LEU A 355 31.24 8.12 -45.75
C LEU A 355 29.85 7.52 -45.50
N VAL A 356 29.70 6.74 -44.43
CA VAL A 356 28.40 6.21 -44.00
C VAL A 356 27.46 7.37 -43.66
N ASP A 357 27.96 8.36 -42.93
CA ASP A 357 27.24 9.56 -42.52
C ASP A 357 26.68 10.36 -43.72
N LYS A 358 27.55 10.65 -44.69
CA LYS A 358 27.21 11.31 -45.96
C LYS A 358 26.18 10.50 -46.74
N SER A 359 26.35 9.18 -46.81
CA SER A 359 25.45 8.28 -47.53
C SER A 359 24.06 8.19 -46.88
N ILE A 360 23.98 8.11 -45.55
CA ILE A 360 22.69 8.16 -44.82
C ILE A 360 21.96 9.47 -45.12
N ASN A 361 22.66 10.61 -45.11
CA ASN A 361 22.05 11.90 -45.43
C ASN A 361 21.54 11.95 -46.87
N GLY A 362 22.32 11.44 -47.84
CA GLY A 362 21.89 11.35 -49.24
C GLY A 362 20.65 10.46 -49.41
N LEU A 363 20.60 9.32 -48.72
CA LEU A 363 19.44 8.42 -48.74
C LEU A 363 18.19 9.03 -48.09
N VAL A 364 18.35 9.83 -47.04
CA VAL A 364 17.23 10.57 -46.42
C VAL A 364 16.71 11.66 -47.36
N ARG A 365 17.60 12.46 -47.97
CA ARG A 365 17.21 13.50 -48.94
C ARG A 365 16.44 12.95 -50.14
N ARG A 366 16.83 11.77 -50.63
CA ARG A 366 16.17 11.07 -51.75
C ARG A 366 14.97 10.21 -51.32
N ASN A 367 14.53 10.31 -50.06
CA ASN A 367 13.41 9.56 -49.49
C ASN A 367 13.54 8.02 -49.58
N TYR A 368 14.77 7.49 -49.61
CA TYR A 368 15.02 6.04 -49.48
C TYR A 368 14.98 5.60 -48.00
N LEU A 369 15.36 6.51 -47.10
CA LEU A 369 15.24 6.34 -45.65
C LEU A 369 14.36 7.46 -45.07
N SER A 370 13.44 7.13 -44.17
CA SER A 370 12.78 8.11 -43.31
C SER A 370 13.57 8.32 -42.01
N LYS A 371 13.56 9.55 -41.51
CA LYS A 371 14.16 9.93 -40.23
C LYS A 371 13.12 10.64 -39.37
N ARG A 372 12.67 10.02 -38.28
CA ARG A 372 11.67 10.61 -37.35
C ARG A 372 12.18 10.60 -35.92
N ARG A 373 11.91 11.66 -35.17
CA ARG A 373 12.18 11.74 -33.72
C ARG A 373 11.11 10.95 -32.97
N ILE A 374 11.52 10.00 -32.16
CA ILE A 374 10.64 9.15 -31.33
C ILE A 374 11.30 8.83 -29.99
N ARG A 375 10.61 8.12 -29.10
CA ARG A 375 11.19 7.65 -27.82
C ARG A 375 11.68 6.21 -27.98
N ASP A 376 12.76 5.86 -27.31
CA ASP A 376 13.19 4.46 -27.14
C ASP A 376 12.58 3.83 -25.86
N SER A 377 12.92 2.57 -25.60
CA SER A 377 12.48 1.84 -24.39
C SER A 377 13.04 2.41 -23.07
N LEU A 378 13.98 3.34 -23.12
CA LEU A 378 14.54 4.05 -21.97
C LEU A 378 13.96 5.46 -21.84
N GLY A 379 13.01 5.86 -22.69
CA GLY A 379 12.41 7.19 -22.71
C GLY A 379 13.30 8.26 -23.34
N ARG A 380 14.44 7.88 -23.94
CA ARG A 380 15.34 8.82 -24.60
C ARG A 380 14.79 9.17 -25.96
N SER A 381 14.89 10.45 -26.32
CA SER A 381 14.54 10.90 -27.65
C SER A 381 15.61 10.46 -28.66
N VAL A 382 15.24 9.63 -29.62
CA VAL A 382 16.13 9.12 -30.66
C VAL A 382 15.58 9.41 -32.06
N ARG A 383 16.48 9.63 -33.02
CA ARG A 383 16.10 9.75 -34.44
C ARG A 383 16.09 8.35 -35.06
N LYS A 384 14.89 7.77 -35.18
CA LYS A 384 14.65 6.50 -35.85
C LYS A 384 14.90 6.65 -37.33
N ILE A 385 15.71 5.75 -37.88
CA ILE A 385 15.91 5.58 -39.31
C ILE A 385 15.11 4.37 -39.77
N LYS A 386 14.34 4.46 -40.86
CA LYS A 386 13.59 3.33 -41.41
C LYS A 386 13.68 3.33 -42.94
N PRO A 387 13.91 2.18 -43.59
CA PRO A 387 13.78 2.07 -45.04
C PRO A 387 12.36 2.39 -45.51
N ASN A 388 12.25 3.22 -46.54
CA ASN A 388 10.99 3.53 -47.25
C ASN A 388 10.90 2.79 -48.59
N LYS A 389 12.04 2.44 -49.20
CA LYS A 389 12.15 1.76 -50.50
C LYS A 389 12.88 0.43 -50.36
N ASN A 390 12.76 -0.43 -51.38
CA ASN A 390 13.46 -1.71 -51.44
C ASN A 390 14.99 -1.50 -51.59
N PRO A 391 15.84 -2.13 -50.74
CA PRO A 391 17.30 -2.06 -50.82
C PRO A 391 17.89 -2.40 -52.19
N LEU A 392 17.25 -3.29 -52.95
CA LEU A 392 17.69 -3.73 -54.27
C LEU A 392 17.78 -2.60 -55.32
N LYS A 393 17.10 -1.46 -55.08
CA LYS A 393 17.15 -0.27 -55.95
C LYS A 393 18.38 0.62 -55.70
N THR A 394 19.36 0.15 -54.94
CA THR A 394 20.60 0.86 -54.64
C THR A 394 21.80 -0.08 -54.75
N SER A 395 23.00 0.48 -54.91
CA SER A 395 24.26 -0.28 -55.03
C SER A 395 25.30 0.17 -53.99
N GLY A 396 26.31 -0.67 -53.78
CA GLY A 396 27.46 -0.40 -52.89
C GLY A 396 27.05 -0.06 -51.46
N LEU A 397 27.69 0.98 -50.90
CA LEU A 397 27.47 1.44 -49.53
C LEU A 397 26.01 1.79 -49.22
N LYS A 398 25.27 2.32 -50.19
CA LYS A 398 23.84 2.68 -50.03
C LYS A 398 22.99 1.44 -49.79
N ARG A 399 23.25 0.37 -50.54
CA ARG A 399 22.57 -0.93 -50.39
C ARG A 399 22.85 -1.54 -49.03
N GLN A 400 24.12 -1.56 -48.62
CA GLN A 400 24.53 -2.07 -47.31
C GLN A 400 23.83 -1.32 -46.16
N ILE A 401 23.74 0.01 -46.22
CA ILE A 401 23.01 0.82 -45.22
C ILE A 401 21.54 0.39 -45.14
N MET A 402 20.88 0.27 -46.30
CA MET A 402 19.46 -0.08 -46.36
C MET A 402 19.19 -1.51 -45.88
N GLU A 403 20.03 -2.48 -46.26
CA GLU A 403 19.92 -3.87 -45.82
C GLU A 403 20.13 -4.01 -44.31
N LYS A 404 21.14 -3.35 -43.74
CA LYS A 404 21.36 -3.35 -42.28
C LYS A 404 20.20 -2.71 -41.53
N ALA A 405 19.64 -1.61 -42.05
CA ALA A 405 18.47 -0.95 -41.48
C ALA A 405 17.22 -1.83 -41.56
N SER A 406 16.94 -2.49 -42.70
CA SER A 406 15.82 -3.42 -42.85
C SER A 406 15.97 -4.62 -41.92
N GLY A 407 17.13 -5.28 -41.97
CA GLY A 407 17.41 -6.47 -41.16
C GLY A 407 17.31 -6.23 -39.65
N PHE A 408 17.53 -4.99 -39.19
CA PHE A 408 17.31 -4.62 -37.78
C PHE A 408 15.82 -4.70 -37.36
N TYR A 409 14.89 -4.37 -38.26
CA TYR A 409 13.47 -4.48 -37.99
C TYR A 409 12.96 -5.91 -38.28
N ASP A 410 13.47 -6.55 -39.33
CA ASP A 410 13.04 -7.89 -39.72
C ASP A 410 13.37 -8.93 -38.65
N ILE A 411 14.52 -8.81 -37.97
CA ILE A 411 14.87 -9.70 -36.86
C ILE A 411 13.91 -9.56 -35.67
N GLN A 412 13.40 -8.35 -35.42
CA GLN A 412 12.43 -8.11 -34.35
C GLN A 412 11.06 -8.66 -34.70
N LYS A 413 10.64 -8.49 -35.96
CA LYS A 413 9.39 -9.07 -36.46
C LYS A 413 9.43 -10.60 -36.36
N LYS A 414 10.48 -11.23 -36.91
CA LYS A 414 10.68 -12.68 -36.80
C LYS A 414 10.70 -13.16 -35.34
N ALA A 415 11.32 -12.40 -34.44
CA ALA A 415 11.31 -12.72 -33.01
C ALA A 415 9.92 -12.63 -32.37
N LEU A 416 9.09 -11.67 -32.80
CA LEU A 416 7.69 -11.59 -32.39
C LEU A 416 6.93 -12.79 -32.94
N ASP A 417 7.03 -13.04 -34.24
CA ASP A 417 6.32 -14.13 -34.91
C ASP A 417 6.67 -15.48 -34.26
N GLN A 418 7.94 -15.73 -33.93
CA GLN A 418 8.37 -16.95 -33.22
C GLN A 418 7.71 -17.13 -31.85
N LEU A 419 7.62 -16.07 -31.05
CA LEU A 419 6.96 -16.14 -29.73
C LEU A 419 5.44 -16.19 -29.82
N GLN A 420 4.87 -15.71 -30.93
CA GLN A 420 3.45 -15.71 -31.20
C GLN A 420 2.97 -17.01 -31.84
N ALA A 421 3.79 -17.67 -32.66
CA ALA A 421 3.51 -18.93 -33.34
C ALA A 421 3.63 -20.16 -32.44
N GLY A 422 4.36 -20.07 -31.31
CA GLY A 422 4.40 -21.11 -30.27
C GLY A 422 3.10 -21.23 -29.46
N ARG A 423 1.94 -21.01 -30.08
CA ARG A 423 0.61 -21.12 -29.49
C ARG A 423 -0.07 -22.37 -30.06
N PRO A 424 -0.75 -23.17 -29.23
CA PRO A 424 -1.68 -24.18 -29.72
C PRO A 424 -2.84 -23.54 -30.48
#